data_AF-A0A239VPH8-F1
#
_entry.id   AF-A0A239VPH8-F1
#
_cell.length_a   1.000
_cell.length_b   1.000
_cell.length_c   1.000
_cell.angle_alpha   90.00
_cell.angle_beta   90.00
_cell.angle_gamma   90.00
#
_symmetry.space_group_name_H-M   'P 1'
#
loop_
_entity.id
_entity.type
_entity.pdbx_description
1 polymer ?
#
loop_
_entity_poly.entity_id
_entity_poly.type
_entity_poly.pdbx_seq_one_letter_code
_entity_poly.pdbx_strand_id
1 'polypeptide(L)'
;MALDERGISRDRWFAVRDSEGHFASGKNTRRFRHHDEVFQYSAATTGDDVRVTHGDGGSWLVGDPDLYAHLSENMGEQVTVSAEQTIPHQDMGSLSLIGTATLQWCADQWGLNADPRRLRVNIVIETSEPFIEESWVGCSASLGAAGLDFVKKSHVAA
;
A
#
# COMPACT_ATOMS: atom_id res chain seq x y z
N MET A 1 -3.01 17.17 2.46
CA MET A 1 -3.12 16.00 1.55
C MET A 1 -3.56 16.53 0.20
N ALA A 2 -2.84 16.20 -0.86
CA ALA A 2 -3.20 16.56 -2.24
C ALA A 2 -3.64 15.29 -2.99
N LEU A 3 -4.65 15.41 -3.83
CA LEU A 3 -5.14 14.34 -4.71
C LEU A 3 -4.88 14.73 -6.16
N ASP A 4 -4.42 13.78 -6.96
CA ASP A 4 -4.27 13.89 -8.41
C ASP A 4 -4.84 12.63 -9.08
N GLU A 5 -4.68 12.51 -10.40
CA GLU A 5 -5.17 11.36 -11.18
C GLU A 5 -4.54 10.02 -10.72
N ARG A 6 -3.36 10.06 -10.08
CA ARG A 6 -2.68 8.91 -9.48
C ARG A 6 -3.17 8.62 -8.05
N GLY A 7 -4.05 9.43 -7.48
CA GLY A 7 -4.63 9.25 -6.15
C GLY A 7 -4.00 10.20 -5.13
N ILE A 8 -3.63 9.69 -3.95
CA ILE A 8 -2.98 10.52 -2.91
C ILE A 8 -1.55 10.82 -3.35
N SER A 9 -1.22 12.11 -3.45
CA SER A 9 0.13 12.55 -3.79
C SER A 9 1.16 11.94 -2.84
N ARG A 10 2.25 11.41 -3.42
CA ARG A 10 3.33 10.67 -2.74
C ARG A 10 2.98 9.27 -2.21
N ASP A 11 1.75 8.79 -2.36
CA ASP A 11 1.39 7.41 -2.00
C ASP A 11 2.06 6.39 -2.92
N ARG A 12 2.67 5.35 -2.34
CA ARG A 12 3.32 4.23 -3.06
C ARG A 12 4.34 4.68 -4.12
N TRP A 13 5.03 5.81 -3.88
CA TRP A 13 6.03 6.31 -4.82
C TRP A 13 7.30 5.47 -4.86
N PHE A 14 7.59 4.72 -3.79
CA PHE A 14 8.75 3.86 -3.70
C PHE A 14 8.34 2.40 -3.54
N ALA A 15 9.20 1.50 -4.04
CA ALA A 15 9.09 0.06 -3.85
C ALA A 15 10.47 -0.55 -3.65
N VAL A 16 10.54 -1.63 -2.87
CA VAL A 16 11.70 -2.51 -2.82
C VAL A 16 11.68 -3.38 -4.08
N ARG A 17 12.82 -3.47 -4.78
CA ARG A 17 12.97 -4.20 -6.04
C ARG A 17 14.12 -5.19 -5.97
N ASP A 18 13.89 -6.39 -6.50
CA ASP A 18 14.94 -7.38 -6.75
C ASP A 18 15.77 -7.04 -8.00
N SER A 19 16.81 -7.85 -8.26
CA SER A 19 17.67 -7.70 -9.45
C SER A 19 16.96 -7.95 -10.78
N GLU A 20 15.80 -8.62 -10.78
CA GLU A 20 14.97 -8.86 -11.96
C GLU A 20 13.92 -7.74 -12.18
N GLY A 21 13.82 -6.81 -11.24
CA GLY A 21 12.89 -5.68 -11.27
C GLY A 21 11.51 -5.97 -10.67
N HIS A 22 11.28 -7.12 -10.03
CA HIS A 22 10.02 -7.38 -9.33
C HIS A 22 9.95 -6.61 -8.02
N PHE A 23 8.72 -6.28 -7.60
CA PHE A 23 8.48 -5.57 -6.35
C PHE A 23 8.25 -6.53 -5.20
N ALA A 24 8.90 -6.30 -4.06
CA ALA A 24 8.64 -7.05 -2.84
C ALA A 24 7.19 -6.86 -2.37
N SER A 25 6.50 -7.95 -2.06
CA SER A 25 5.12 -7.97 -1.61
C SER A 25 4.80 -9.30 -0.93
N GLY A 26 3.70 -9.39 -0.17
CA GLY A 26 3.15 -10.67 0.33
C GLY A 26 2.45 -11.51 -0.74
N LYS A 27 2.83 -11.40 -2.03
CA LYS A 27 2.26 -12.22 -3.11
C LYS A 27 3.26 -12.46 -4.23
N ASN A 28 2.99 -13.47 -5.04
CA ASN A 28 3.79 -13.79 -6.21
C ASN A 28 2.98 -13.63 -7.49
N THR A 29 3.40 -12.72 -8.38
CA THR A 29 2.75 -12.46 -9.68
C THR A 29 3.79 -12.03 -10.71
N ARG A 30 3.36 -11.71 -11.94
CA ARG A 30 4.24 -11.23 -13.02
C ARG A 30 5.17 -10.05 -12.63
N ARG A 31 4.77 -9.18 -11.70
CA ARG A 31 5.58 -8.02 -11.26
C ARG A 31 5.89 -7.99 -9.77
N PHE A 32 5.44 -8.99 -9.01
CA PHE A 32 5.58 -9.04 -7.56
C PHE A 32 6.30 -10.32 -7.14
N ARG A 33 7.26 -10.19 -6.23
CA ARG A 33 7.97 -11.30 -5.59
C ARG A 33 7.53 -11.40 -4.13
N HIS A 34 7.35 -12.64 -3.67
CA HIS A 34 6.90 -12.90 -2.31
C HIS A 34 8.02 -12.64 -1.30
N HIS A 35 7.88 -11.58 -0.51
CA HIS A 35 8.76 -11.23 0.61
C HIS A 35 7.90 -10.70 1.76
N ASP A 36 7.72 -11.50 2.80
CA ASP A 36 6.98 -11.08 4.00
C ASP A 36 7.81 -10.12 4.86
N GLU A 37 9.13 -10.15 4.71
CA GLU A 37 10.08 -9.30 5.43
C GLU A 37 9.82 -7.81 5.16
N VAL A 38 9.29 -7.47 3.98
CA VAL A 38 8.92 -6.08 3.64
C VAL A 38 7.90 -5.49 4.62
N PHE A 39 7.07 -6.32 5.27
CA PHE A 39 6.08 -5.88 6.24
C PHE A 39 6.66 -5.52 7.61
N GLN A 40 7.94 -5.81 7.85
CA GLN A 40 8.67 -5.38 9.04
C GLN A 40 9.16 -3.92 8.94
N TYR A 41 8.97 -3.29 7.77
CA TYR A 41 9.38 -1.92 7.49
C TYR A 41 8.18 -0.98 7.41
N SER A 42 8.41 0.26 7.80
CA SER A 42 7.51 1.38 7.61
C SER A 42 8.24 2.52 6.92
N ALA A 43 7.52 3.39 6.21
CA ALA A 43 8.09 4.53 5.53
C ALA A 43 7.29 5.80 5.82
N ALA A 44 7.99 6.92 5.96
CA ALA A 44 7.42 8.24 6.13
C ALA A 44 8.13 9.24 5.20
N THR A 45 7.35 10.11 4.56
CA THR A 45 7.91 11.24 3.81
C THR A 45 8.30 12.35 4.78
N THR A 46 9.55 12.81 4.73
CA THR A 46 10.10 13.89 5.55
C THR A 46 10.69 14.97 4.64
N GLY A 47 9.93 16.03 4.39
CA GLY A 47 10.30 17.02 3.37
C GLY A 47 10.29 16.39 1.97
N ASP A 48 11.43 16.40 1.30
CA ASP A 48 11.60 15.76 0.00
C ASP A 48 12.19 14.35 0.08
N ASP A 49 12.57 13.91 1.27
CA ASP A 49 13.14 12.60 1.51
C ASP A 49 12.09 11.58 1.96
N VAL A 50 12.42 10.29 1.83
CA VAL A 50 11.65 9.19 2.41
C VAL A 50 12.52 8.46 3.42
N ARG A 51 12.05 8.42 4.66
CA ARG A 51 12.66 7.67 5.75
C ARG A 51 12.02 6.31 5.87
N VAL A 52 12.83 5.26 5.84
CA VAL A 52 12.44 3.88 6.10
C VAL A 52 12.86 3.50 7.51
N THR A 53 11.98 2.80 8.23
CA THR A 53 12.21 2.36 9.61
C THR A 53 11.87 0.89 9.72
N HIS A 54 12.73 0.09 10.36
CA HIS A 54 12.51 -1.33 10.59
C HIS A 54 12.04 -1.59 12.03
N GLY A 55 11.38 -2.74 12.26
CA GLY A 55 10.86 -3.14 13.56
C GLY A 55 11.92 -3.33 14.66
N ASP A 56 13.21 -3.48 14.30
CA ASP A 56 14.34 -3.53 15.24
C ASP A 56 14.84 -2.14 15.69
N GLY A 57 14.26 -1.06 15.18
CA GLY A 57 14.65 0.32 15.47
C GLY A 57 15.61 0.95 14.45
N GLY A 58 16.07 0.21 13.45
CA GLY A 58 16.87 0.75 12.35
C GLY A 58 16.12 1.81 11.55
N SER A 59 16.82 2.88 11.13
CA SER A 59 16.21 3.97 10.37
C SER A 59 17.19 4.60 9.38
N TRP A 60 16.77 4.72 8.13
CA TRP A 60 17.60 5.17 7.02
C TRP A 60 16.80 6.02 6.05
N LEU A 61 17.49 6.81 5.23
CA LEU A 61 16.86 7.49 4.09
C LEU A 61 16.90 6.57 2.86
N VAL A 62 15.92 6.69 1.96
CA VAL A 62 16.03 6.08 0.64
C VAL A 62 17.24 6.67 -0.08
N GLY A 63 18.08 5.81 -0.67
CA GLY A 63 19.39 6.19 -1.23
C GLY A 63 20.57 5.80 -0.36
N ASP A 64 20.34 5.52 0.92
CA ASP A 64 21.37 5.07 1.86
C ASP A 64 21.82 3.64 1.54
N PRO A 65 23.12 3.37 1.29
CA PRO A 65 23.62 2.02 1.08
C PRO A 65 23.33 1.06 2.25
N ASP A 66 23.26 1.56 3.49
CA ASP A 66 23.00 0.73 4.66
C ASP A 66 21.56 0.21 4.68
N LEU A 67 20.61 0.99 4.14
CA LEU A 67 19.23 0.53 3.93
C LEU A 67 19.19 -0.67 2.98
N TYR A 68 19.95 -0.61 1.88
CA TYR A 68 19.96 -1.68 0.88
C TYR A 68 20.66 -2.93 1.39
N ALA A 69 21.74 -2.77 2.15
CA ALA A 69 22.41 -3.87 2.82
C ALA A 69 21.47 -4.56 3.82
N HIS A 70 20.79 -3.79 4.67
CA HIS A 70 19.86 -4.34 5.68
C HIS A 70 18.64 -5.02 5.04
N LEU A 71 18.03 -4.39 4.03
CA LEU A 71 16.93 -5.01 3.26
C LEU A 71 17.39 -6.31 2.58
N SER A 72 18.58 -6.32 1.96
CA SER A 72 19.09 -7.49 1.25
C SER A 72 19.42 -8.65 2.20
N GLU A 73 20.00 -8.34 3.36
CA GLU A 73 20.26 -9.32 4.41
C GLU A 73 18.95 -9.95 4.89
N ASN A 74 17.95 -9.12 5.21
CA ASN A 74 16.65 -9.61 5.70
C ASN A 74 15.88 -10.40 4.63
N MET A 75 15.93 -10.01 3.35
CA MET A 75 15.21 -10.70 2.27
C MET A 75 15.97 -11.90 1.70
N GLY A 76 17.26 -12.08 2.02
CA GLY A 76 18.09 -13.16 1.50
C GLY A 76 18.49 -13.01 0.03
N GLU A 77 18.29 -11.84 -0.56
CA GLU A 77 18.64 -11.52 -1.94
C GLU A 77 18.97 -10.04 -2.12
N GLN A 78 19.66 -9.67 -3.21
CA GLN A 78 20.02 -8.28 -3.45
C GLN A 78 18.80 -7.47 -3.86
N VAL A 79 18.49 -6.44 -3.05
CA VAL A 79 17.37 -5.55 -3.29
C VAL A 79 17.76 -4.08 -3.16
N THR A 80 16.98 -3.22 -3.80
CA THR A 80 17.12 -1.76 -3.71
C THR A 80 15.76 -1.10 -3.50
N VAL A 81 15.73 0.12 -2.98
CA VAL A 81 14.51 0.94 -2.94
C VAL A 81 14.57 1.96 -4.08
N SER A 82 13.54 2.00 -4.91
CA SER A 82 13.50 2.93 -6.04
C SER A 82 12.15 3.59 -6.19
N ALA A 83 12.18 4.82 -6.71
CA ALA A 83 10.98 5.53 -7.09
C ALA A 83 10.27 4.83 -8.26
N GLU A 84 8.98 5.10 -8.41
CA GLU A 84 8.19 4.61 -9.53
C GLU A 84 8.81 5.08 -10.85
N GLN A 85 8.88 4.16 -11.80
CA GLN A 85 9.41 4.41 -13.14
C GLN A 85 8.32 4.06 -14.16
N THR A 86 8.64 3.25 -15.17
CA THR A 86 7.70 2.87 -16.23
C THR A 86 6.63 1.89 -15.76
N ILE A 87 6.92 1.07 -14.76
CA ILE A 87 5.98 0.10 -14.19
C ILE A 87 5.33 0.73 -12.95
N PRO A 88 4.00 0.93 -12.94
CA PRO A 88 3.30 1.45 -11.77
C PRO A 88 3.44 0.50 -10.57
N HIS A 89 3.69 1.08 -9.40
CA HIS A 89 3.68 0.37 -8.12
C HIS A 89 2.26 0.08 -7.64
N GLN A 90 1.27 0.84 -8.09
CA GLN A 90 -0.14 0.59 -7.81
C GLN A 90 -0.65 -0.63 -8.57
N ASP A 91 -1.50 -1.42 -7.90
CA ASP A 91 -1.93 -2.70 -8.46
C ASP A 91 -3.27 -2.64 -9.22
N MET A 92 -4.26 -1.92 -8.70
CA MET A 92 -5.62 -1.92 -9.24
C MET A 92 -6.13 -0.53 -9.66
N GLY A 93 -6.07 0.44 -8.76
CA GLY A 93 -6.59 1.78 -9.00
C GLY A 93 -5.86 2.84 -8.17
N SER A 94 -6.09 4.10 -8.53
CA SER A 94 -5.48 5.29 -7.93
C SER A 94 -5.79 5.41 -6.43
N LEU A 95 -6.96 4.94 -6.01
CA LEU A 95 -7.41 4.92 -4.62
C LEU A 95 -8.05 3.57 -4.28
N SER A 96 -7.89 3.16 -3.03
CA SER A 96 -8.63 2.06 -2.40
C SER A 96 -9.33 2.57 -1.14
N LEU A 97 -10.54 2.09 -0.90
CA LEU A 97 -11.34 2.49 0.26
C LEU A 97 -12.06 1.29 0.85
N ILE A 98 -12.43 1.41 2.12
CA ILE A 98 -13.22 0.43 2.84
C ILE A 98 -14.13 1.10 3.87
N GLY A 99 -15.31 0.53 4.09
CA GLY A 99 -16.24 0.96 5.12
C GLY A 99 -15.86 0.49 6.52
N THR A 100 -16.16 1.26 7.57
CA THR A 100 -15.96 0.86 8.97
C THR A 100 -16.78 -0.39 9.33
N ALA A 101 -18.00 -0.52 8.83
CA ALA A 101 -18.81 -1.71 9.07
C ALA A 101 -18.21 -2.96 8.42
N THR A 102 -17.58 -2.82 7.24
CA THR A 102 -16.85 -3.92 6.58
C THR A 102 -15.61 -4.31 7.36
N LEU A 103 -14.84 -3.34 7.86
CA LEU A 103 -13.67 -3.61 8.71
C LEU A 103 -14.07 -4.36 9.98
N GLN A 104 -15.14 -3.93 10.65
CA GLN A 104 -15.67 -4.61 11.83
C GLN A 104 -16.10 -6.04 11.50
N TRP A 105 -16.85 -6.21 10.41
CA TRP A 105 -17.25 -7.53 9.94
C TRP A 105 -16.03 -8.43 9.69
N CYS A 106 -14.99 -7.93 9.00
CA CYS A 106 -13.76 -8.69 8.76
C CYS A 106 -13.05 -9.09 10.06
N ALA A 107 -13.01 -8.19 11.04
CA ALA A 107 -12.42 -8.47 12.35
C ALA A 107 -13.18 -9.60 13.08
N ASP A 108 -14.50 -9.54 13.06
CA ASP A 108 -15.38 -10.53 13.71
C ASP A 108 -15.30 -11.89 13.01
N GLN A 109 -15.30 -11.91 11.68
CA GLN A 109 -15.29 -13.16 10.90
C GLN A 109 -13.98 -13.92 10.98
N TRP A 110 -12.85 -13.21 10.95
CA TRP A 110 -11.53 -13.85 10.91
C TRP A 110 -10.84 -13.88 12.27
N GLY A 111 -11.42 -13.28 13.31
CA GLY A 111 -10.80 -13.20 14.63
C GLY A 111 -9.45 -12.47 14.61
N LEU A 112 -9.27 -11.56 13.64
CA LEU A 112 -8.04 -10.83 13.40
C LEU A 112 -8.25 -9.35 13.69
N ASN A 113 -7.19 -8.68 14.13
CA ASN A 113 -7.16 -7.22 14.08
C ASN A 113 -7.12 -6.79 12.61
N ALA A 114 -8.26 -6.38 12.08
CA ALA A 114 -8.44 -5.84 10.73
C ALA A 114 -7.87 -4.42 10.62
N ASP A 115 -6.57 -4.27 10.91
CA ASP A 115 -5.87 -3.00 10.75
C ASP A 115 -5.95 -2.58 9.28
N PRO A 116 -6.62 -1.46 8.94
CA PRO A 116 -6.77 -1.01 7.56
C PRO A 116 -5.43 -0.82 6.84
N ARG A 117 -4.35 -0.55 7.59
CA ARG A 117 -3.00 -0.39 7.04
C ARG A 117 -2.48 -1.69 6.41
N ARG A 118 -2.92 -2.85 6.90
CA ARG A 118 -2.58 -4.16 6.30
C ARG A 118 -3.32 -4.41 4.99
N LEU A 119 -4.51 -3.84 4.84
CA LEU A 119 -5.28 -3.87 3.58
C LEU A 119 -4.76 -2.85 2.56
N ARG A 120 -3.85 -1.97 2.99
CA ARG A 120 -3.27 -0.88 2.18
C ARG A 120 -4.35 0.03 1.58
N VAL A 121 -5.47 0.20 2.26
CA VAL A 121 -6.51 1.15 1.85
C VAL A 121 -6.03 2.58 2.05
N ASN A 122 -6.46 3.48 1.17
CA ASN A 122 -6.16 4.90 1.26
C ASN A 122 -7.18 5.64 2.14
N ILE A 123 -8.45 5.21 2.10
CA ILE A 123 -9.57 5.89 2.76
C ILE A 123 -10.37 4.87 3.58
N VAL A 124 -10.64 5.22 4.84
CA VAL A 124 -11.65 4.54 5.65
C VAL A 124 -12.84 5.46 5.76
N ILE A 125 -14.02 4.98 5.39
CA ILE A 125 -15.28 5.74 5.42
C ILE A 125 -16.18 5.15 6.48
N GLU A 126 -16.80 6.00 7.30
CA GLU A 126 -17.80 5.54 8.25
C GLU A 126 -19.03 4.99 7.49
N THR A 127 -19.36 3.73 7.73
CA THR A 127 -20.52 3.05 7.15
C THR A 127 -21.29 2.30 8.22
N SER A 128 -22.60 2.17 8.02
CA SER A 128 -23.51 1.45 8.92
C SER A 128 -23.72 -0.02 8.55
N GLU A 129 -23.50 -0.37 7.28
CA GLU A 129 -23.75 -1.70 6.73
C GLU A 129 -22.45 -2.28 6.14
N PRO A 130 -22.08 -3.54 6.47
CA PRO A 130 -20.94 -4.19 5.84
C PRO A 130 -21.14 -4.29 4.33
N PHE A 131 -20.06 -4.04 3.58
CA PHE A 131 -19.98 -4.11 2.12
C PHE A 131 -20.86 -3.12 1.36
N ILE A 132 -21.47 -2.13 2.02
CA ILE A 132 -22.28 -1.11 1.35
C ILE A 132 -21.47 -0.34 0.30
N GLU A 133 -20.17 -0.18 0.53
CA GLU A 133 -19.25 0.47 -0.41
C GLU A 133 -19.16 -0.24 -1.76
N GLU A 134 -19.49 -1.54 -1.82
CA GLU A 134 -19.51 -2.30 -3.08
C GLU A 134 -20.67 -1.88 -4.00
N SER A 135 -21.73 -1.31 -3.42
CA SER A 135 -22.90 -0.82 -4.16
C SER A 135 -22.61 0.50 -4.88
N TRP A 136 -21.53 1.19 -4.52
CA TRP A 136 -21.18 2.49 -5.09
C TRP A 136 -20.53 2.36 -6.46
N VAL A 137 -20.14 1.16 -6.90
CA VAL A 137 -19.54 0.96 -8.23
C VAL A 137 -20.48 1.47 -9.32
N GLY A 138 -19.97 2.36 -10.18
CA GLY A 138 -20.74 3.07 -11.20
C GLY A 138 -21.31 4.42 -10.73
N CYS A 139 -21.16 4.77 -9.46
CA CYS A 139 -21.48 6.09 -8.93
C CYS A 139 -20.25 7.00 -8.90
N SER A 140 -20.50 8.28 -8.61
CA SER A 140 -19.47 9.29 -8.35
C SER A 140 -19.75 9.98 -7.02
N ALA A 141 -18.68 10.43 -6.35
CA ALA A 141 -18.75 11.23 -5.13
C ALA A 141 -17.73 12.37 -5.17
N SER A 142 -17.78 13.26 -4.18
CA SER A 142 -16.76 14.29 -3.98
C SER A 142 -16.02 14.06 -2.66
N LEU A 143 -14.71 14.28 -2.69
CA LEU A 143 -13.84 14.33 -1.52
C LEU A 143 -13.17 15.70 -1.49
N GLY A 144 -13.79 16.64 -0.78
CA GLY A 144 -13.43 18.05 -0.89
C GLY A 144 -13.68 18.56 -2.32
N ALA A 145 -12.64 19.08 -2.97
CA ALA A 145 -12.70 19.55 -4.35
C ALA A 145 -12.46 18.44 -5.40
N ALA A 146 -12.05 17.24 -4.99
CA ALA A 146 -11.79 16.14 -5.90
C ALA A 146 -13.08 15.36 -6.20
N GLY A 147 -13.33 15.07 -7.47
CA GLY A 147 -14.33 14.10 -7.90
C GLY A 147 -13.76 12.68 -7.88
N LEU A 148 -14.53 11.72 -7.40
CA LEU A 148 -14.16 10.30 -7.33
C LEU A 148 -15.19 9.47 -8.08
N ASP A 149 -14.72 8.60 -8.97
CA ASP A 149 -15.55 7.58 -9.62
C ASP A 149 -15.24 6.20 -9.02
N PHE A 150 -16.28 5.50 -8.59
CA PHE A 150 -16.15 4.16 -8.05
C PHE A 150 -16.20 3.15 -9.19
N VAL A 151 -15.04 2.61 -9.57
CA VAL A 151 -14.92 1.85 -10.83
C VAL A 151 -14.94 0.33 -10.67
N LYS A 152 -14.55 -0.20 -9.50
CA LYS A 152 -14.39 -1.64 -9.33
C LYS A 152 -14.39 -2.04 -7.85
N LYS A 153 -14.89 -3.25 -7.56
CA LYS A 153 -14.72 -3.92 -6.26
C LYS A 153 -13.30 -4.44 -6.10
N SER A 154 -12.74 -4.28 -4.89
CA SER A 154 -11.45 -4.90 -4.55
C SER A 154 -11.70 -6.35 -4.14
N HIS A 155 -11.02 -7.30 -4.78
CA HIS A 155 -11.06 -8.69 -4.37
C HIS A 155 -9.84 -8.97 -3.50
N VAL A 156 -10.06 -9.37 -2.25
CA VAL A 156 -9.01 -10.01 -1.46
C VAL A 156 -9.01 -11.47 -1.90
N ALA A 157 -7.90 -11.93 -2.49
CA ALA A 157 -7.72 -13.37 -2.70
C ALA A 157 -7.67 -14.04 -1.33
N ALA A 158 -8.60 -14.95 -1.08
CA ALA A 158 -8.58 -15.85 0.07
C ALA A 158 -7.46 -16.88 -0.08
#